data_AF-M3G4G7-F1
#
_entry.id   AF-M3G4G7-F1
#
_cell.length_a   1.000
_cell.length_b   1.000
_cell.length_c   1.000
_cell.angle_alpha   90.00
_cell.angle_beta   90.00
_cell.angle_gamma   90.00
#
_symmetry.space_group_name_H-M   'P 1'
#
loop_
_entity.id
_entity.type
_entity.pdbx_description
1 polymer ?
#
loop_
_entity_poly.entity_id
_entity_poly.type
_entity_poly.pdbx_seq_one_letter_code
_entity_poly.pdbx_strand_id
1 'polypeptide(L)'
;MLYEENLTPSIKSSVYRHDILEADFIIFLFNEKYGSKTDSGKSGTHEEWEISLNSDIPKHVYIKQGDKLKRNDSLQKFIKKEINNKNISFYYYIDTENLIKQIKSTIFTIARDITFNKIDIKYIPKEKIFTAFNFKGF
;
A
#
# COMPACT_ATOMS: atom_id res chain seq x y z
N MET A 1 19.06 -20.21 -15.33
CA MET A 1 19.65 -18.88 -15.14
C MET A 1 18.85 -18.17 -14.06
N LEU A 2 19.51 -17.84 -12.95
CA LEU A 2 19.00 -17.01 -11.87
C LEU A 2 18.63 -15.63 -12.42
N TYR A 3 17.46 -15.13 -12.06
CA TYR A 3 17.18 -13.70 -12.04
C TYR A 3 16.78 -13.32 -10.61
N GLU A 4 17.76 -13.32 -9.71
CA GLU A 4 17.67 -12.71 -8.39
C GLU A 4 18.79 -11.67 -8.25
N GLU A 5 18.84 -10.68 -9.14
CA GLU A 5 19.74 -9.53 -8.99
C GLU A 5 19.07 -8.26 -9.51
N ASN A 6 18.17 -7.72 -8.70
CA ASN A 6 17.94 -6.28 -8.46
C ASN A 6 16.64 -6.10 -7.67
N LEU A 7 16.73 -6.18 -6.34
CA LEU A 7 15.68 -5.76 -5.42
C LEU A 7 15.64 -4.22 -5.24
N THR A 8 16.37 -3.48 -6.07
CA THR A 8 16.35 -2.03 -6.11
C THR A 8 15.18 -1.56 -6.96
N PRO A 9 14.19 -0.83 -6.40
CA PRO A 9 13.14 -0.23 -7.20
C PRO A 9 13.79 0.63 -8.29
N SER A 10 13.26 0.53 -9.50
CA SER A 10 13.87 1.15 -10.67
C SER A 10 13.92 2.67 -10.50
N ILE A 11 15.13 3.23 -10.46
CA ILE A 11 15.39 4.66 -10.22
C ILE A 11 14.88 5.52 -11.39
N LYS A 12 14.58 4.92 -12.55
CA LYS A 12 14.02 5.61 -13.72
C LYS A 12 12.52 5.81 -13.56
N SER A 13 12.08 7.07 -13.71
CA SER A 13 10.71 7.47 -13.39
C SER A 13 9.61 6.74 -14.16
N SER A 14 9.89 6.37 -15.40
CA SER A 14 8.96 5.62 -16.24
C SER A 14 8.82 4.15 -15.84
N VAL A 15 9.88 3.56 -15.27
CA VAL A 15 9.93 2.12 -14.99
C VAL A 15 9.20 1.81 -13.69
N TYR A 16 9.48 2.52 -12.60
CA TYR A 16 8.73 2.28 -11.34
C TYR A 16 7.23 2.58 -11.47
N ARG A 17 6.85 3.56 -12.33
CA ARG A 17 5.44 3.86 -12.63
C ARG A 17 4.74 2.68 -13.29
N HIS A 18 5.42 2.04 -14.24
CA HIS A 18 4.90 0.87 -14.92
C HIS A 18 4.75 -0.31 -13.95
N ASP A 19 5.78 -0.56 -13.13
CA ASP A 19 5.77 -1.62 -12.11
C ASP A 19 4.60 -1.47 -11.13
N ILE A 20 4.27 -0.22 -10.73
CA ILE A 20 3.11 0.06 -9.85
C ILE A 20 1.78 -0.27 -10.55
N LEU A 21 1.65 0.04 -11.84
CA LEU A 21 0.40 -0.14 -12.57
C LEU A 21 0.12 -1.60 -12.97
N GLU A 22 1.16 -2.41 -13.09
CA GLU A 22 1.04 -3.84 -13.39
C GLU A 22 0.99 -4.72 -12.13
N ALA A 23 1.18 -4.14 -10.95
CA ALA A 23 1.18 -4.88 -9.70
C ALA A 23 -0.19 -5.51 -9.41
N ASP A 24 -0.16 -6.77 -8.94
CA ASP A 24 -1.36 -7.43 -8.42
C ASP A 24 -1.76 -6.90 -7.02
N PHE A 25 -0.79 -6.35 -6.29
CA PHE A 25 -0.93 -5.83 -4.92
C PHE A 25 0.20 -4.88 -4.59
N ILE A 26 -0.06 -3.87 -3.75
CA ILE A 26 0.96 -2.87 -3.35
C ILE A 26 1.11 -2.84 -1.82
N ILE A 27 2.36 -2.86 -1.35
CA ILE A 27 2.71 -2.62 0.05
C ILE A 27 3.41 -1.27 0.14
N PHE A 28 2.83 -0.33 0.86
CA PHE A 28 3.48 0.94 1.18
C PHE A 28 4.19 0.86 2.53
N LEU A 29 5.46 1.24 2.56
CA LEU A 29 6.28 1.30 3.78
C LEU A 29 6.64 2.77 4.09
N PHE A 30 5.99 3.33 5.10
CA PHE A 30 6.28 4.68 5.59
C PHE A 30 7.28 4.62 6.74
N ASN A 31 8.49 5.14 6.52
CA ASN A 31 9.54 5.21 7.52
C ASN A 31 10.07 6.64 7.66
N GLU A 32 11.12 6.84 8.47
CA GLU A 32 11.75 8.14 8.76
C GLU A 32 12.18 8.94 7.52
N LYS A 33 12.32 8.31 6.35
CA LYS A 33 12.67 8.98 5.10
C LYS A 33 11.48 9.67 4.43
N TYR A 34 10.24 9.41 4.86
CA TYR A 34 9.07 10.06 4.29
C TYR A 34 9.12 11.58 4.47
N GLY A 35 8.86 12.32 3.39
CA GLY A 35 9.01 13.77 3.34
C GLY A 35 10.33 14.25 2.73
N SER A 36 11.30 13.35 2.50
CA SER A 36 12.47 13.65 1.68
C SER A 36 12.01 13.95 0.25
N LYS A 37 12.22 15.19 -0.19
CA LYS A 37 11.69 15.69 -1.45
C LYS A 37 12.48 15.12 -2.63
N THR A 38 11.75 14.66 -3.64
CA THR A 38 12.25 14.39 -5.00
C THR A 38 12.27 15.70 -5.80
N ASP A 39 12.67 15.62 -7.07
CA ASP A 39 12.67 16.76 -8.02
C ASP A 39 11.28 17.40 -8.21
N SER A 40 10.20 16.69 -7.87
CA SER A 40 8.82 17.23 -7.91
C SER A 40 8.45 18.06 -6.67
N GLY A 41 9.30 18.06 -5.64
CA GLY A 41 9.03 18.68 -4.34
C GLY A 41 8.15 17.85 -3.39
N LYS A 42 7.72 16.64 -3.79
CA LYS A 42 6.98 15.67 -2.95
C LYS A 42 7.90 14.56 -2.44
N SER A 43 7.44 13.76 -1.48
CA SER A 43 8.14 12.54 -1.10
C SER A 43 7.95 11.47 -2.19
N GLY A 44 8.98 10.69 -2.50
CA GLY A 44 8.88 9.61 -3.51
C GLY A 44 7.69 8.68 -3.26
N THR A 45 7.52 8.21 -2.02
CA THR A 45 6.36 7.38 -1.62
C THR A 45 5.02 8.09 -1.79
N HIS A 46 4.97 9.42 -1.70
CA HIS A 46 3.76 10.18 -1.97
C HIS A 46 3.42 10.21 -3.46
N GLU A 47 4.42 10.31 -4.34
CA GLU A 47 4.19 10.21 -5.78
C GLU A 47 3.70 8.81 -6.17
N GLU A 48 4.35 7.77 -5.66
CA GLU A 48 3.96 6.37 -5.88
C GLU A 48 2.52 6.13 -5.41
N TRP A 49 2.15 6.71 -4.26
CA TRP A 49 0.77 6.70 -3.77
C TRP A 49 -0.20 7.32 -4.78
N GLU A 50 0.07 8.53 -5.25
CA GLU A 50 -0.79 9.23 -6.22
C GLU A 50 -0.97 8.44 -7.52
N ILE A 51 0.07 7.77 -8.00
CA ILE A 51 -0.01 6.89 -9.17
C ILE A 51 -0.95 5.71 -8.88
N SER A 52 -0.81 5.09 -7.72
CA SER A 52 -1.63 3.94 -7.31
C SER A 52 -3.09 4.28 -7.01
N LEU A 53 -3.44 5.55 -6.77
CA LEU A 53 -4.83 5.96 -6.51
C LEU A 53 -5.71 5.83 -7.75
N ASN A 54 -5.13 5.95 -8.94
CA ASN A 54 -5.84 5.81 -10.20
C ASN A 54 -6.01 4.35 -10.63
N SER A 55 -5.44 3.41 -9.86
CA SER A 55 -5.58 1.98 -10.08
C SER A 55 -6.39 1.32 -8.98
N ASP A 56 -7.22 0.35 -9.36
CA ASP A 56 -8.02 -0.45 -8.42
C ASP A 56 -7.17 -1.53 -7.71
N ILE A 57 -5.85 -1.37 -7.70
CA ILE A 57 -4.93 -2.36 -7.15
C ILE A 57 -5.08 -2.35 -5.62
N PRO A 58 -5.33 -3.51 -4.98
CA PRO A 58 -5.40 -3.62 -3.53
C PRO A 58 -4.06 -3.23 -2.92
N LYS A 59 -4.13 -2.49 -1.81
CA LYS A 59 -2.96 -1.83 -1.23
C LYS A 59 -3.03 -1.84 0.29
N HIS A 60 -1.93 -2.21 0.94
CA HIS A 60 -1.79 -2.17 2.41
C HIS A 60 -0.69 -1.20 2.81
N VAL A 61 -0.89 -0.55 3.96
CA VAL A 61 0.02 0.47 4.46
C VAL A 61 0.66 0.05 5.78
N TYR A 62 1.98 0.15 5.86
CA TYR A 62 2.74 -0.09 7.08
C TYR A 62 3.52 1.16 7.45
N ILE A 63 3.38 1.59 8.71
CA ILE A 63 3.96 2.83 9.21
C ILE A 63 4.92 2.50 10.34
N LYS A 64 6.18 2.91 10.22
CA LYS A 64 7.17 2.68 11.28
C LYS A 64 6.77 3.49 12.51
N GLN A 65 6.74 2.84 13.67
CA GLN A 65 6.52 3.50 14.94
C GLN A 65 7.82 4.18 15.37
N GLY A 66 7.76 5.50 15.54
CA GLY A 66 8.90 6.27 16.03
C GLY A 66 8.55 7.73 16.26
N ASP A 67 9.20 8.36 17.23
CA ASP A 67 8.90 9.74 17.63
C ASP A 67 9.16 10.75 16.53
N LYS A 68 10.18 10.52 15.69
CA LYS A 68 10.46 11.37 14.52
C LYS A 68 9.31 11.36 13.52
N LEU A 69 8.62 10.23 13.35
CA LEU A 69 7.50 10.10 12.42
C LEU A 69 6.21 10.69 12.98
N LYS A 70 5.99 10.59 14.30
CA LYS A 70 4.89 11.29 14.99
C LYS A 70 4.99 12.81 14.86
N ARG A 71 6.21 13.34 14.88
CA ARG A 71 6.49 14.78 14.75
C ARG A 71 6.58 15.26 13.29
N ASN A 72 6.50 14.36 12.30
CA ASN A 72 6.52 14.75 10.90
C ASN A 72 5.12 15.20 10.47
N ASP A 73 4.88 16.51 10.51
CA ASP A 73 3.60 17.12 10.14
C ASP A 73 3.11 16.74 8.75
N SER A 74 4.02 16.56 7.78
CA SER A 74 3.68 16.16 6.41
C SER A 74 3.12 14.74 6.38
N LEU A 75 3.78 13.81 7.07
CA LEU A 75 3.31 12.44 7.20
C LEU A 75 1.98 12.38 7.96
N GLN A 76 1.83 13.11 9.05
CA GLN A 76 0.58 13.12 9.83
C GLN A 76 -0.60 13.67 9.01
N LYS A 77 -0.37 14.75 8.23
CA LYS A 77 -1.36 15.28 7.29
C LYS A 77 -1.71 14.26 6.21
N PHE A 78 -0.72 13.56 5.67
CA PHE A 78 -0.92 12.50 4.70
C PHE A 78 -1.74 11.34 5.27
N ILE A 79 -1.36 10.78 6.44
CA ILE A 79 -2.09 9.69 7.09
C ILE A 79 -3.54 10.10 7.33
N LYS A 80 -3.78 11.31 7.85
CA LYS A 80 -5.14 11.79 8.09
C LYS A 80 -5.95 11.90 6.80
N LYS A 81 -5.40 12.52 5.76
CA LYS A 81 -6.13 12.82 4.52
C LYS A 81 -6.28 11.61 3.60
N GLU A 82 -5.22 10.83 3.44
CA GLU A 82 -5.11 9.80 2.42
C GLU A 82 -5.38 8.40 2.96
N ILE A 83 -5.12 8.13 4.23
CA ILE A 83 -5.33 6.81 4.82
C ILE A 83 -6.63 6.79 5.61
N ASN A 84 -6.74 7.64 6.64
CA ASN A 84 -7.88 7.63 7.56
C ASN A 84 -9.19 8.02 6.86
N ASN A 85 -9.19 9.16 6.15
CA ASN A 85 -10.41 9.63 5.47
C ASN A 85 -10.87 8.72 4.33
N LYS A 86 -9.97 7.89 3.79
CA LYS A 86 -10.28 6.91 2.72
C LYS A 86 -10.53 5.50 3.26
N ASN A 87 -10.59 5.32 4.59
CA ASN A 87 -10.77 4.04 5.26
C ASN A 87 -9.77 2.95 4.80
N ILE A 88 -8.53 3.34 4.52
CA ILE A 88 -7.49 2.40 4.11
C ILE A 88 -6.89 1.77 5.36
N SER A 89 -6.88 0.44 5.42
CA SER A 89 -6.26 -0.31 6.51
C SER A 89 -4.76 -0.08 6.58
N PHE A 90 -4.25 0.17 7.78
CA PHE A 90 -2.83 0.36 8.01
C PHE A 90 -2.37 -0.30 9.31
N TYR A 91 -1.09 -0.62 9.38
CA TYR A 91 -0.45 -1.26 10.54
C TYR A 91 0.78 -0.47 10.98
N TYR A 92 1.00 -0.40 12.29
CA TYR A 92 2.27 0.10 12.83
C TYR A 92 3.26 -1.05 13.00
N TYR A 93 4.53 -0.78 12.70
CA TYR A 93 5.63 -1.72 12.96
C TYR A 93 6.79 -1.03 13.67
N ILE A 94 7.45 -1.74 14.57
CA ILE A 94 8.54 -1.16 15.40
C ILE A 94 9.90 -1.39 14.74
N ASP A 95 10.09 -2.59 14.20
CA ASP A 95 11.32 -3.05 13.56
C ASP A 95 11.03 -3.97 12.37
N THR A 96 12.08 -4.41 11.68
CA THR A 96 11.99 -5.26 10.50
C THR A 96 11.41 -6.64 10.82
N GLU A 97 11.75 -7.22 11.98
CA GLU A 97 11.23 -8.54 12.36
C GLU A 97 9.72 -8.50 12.59
N ASN A 98 9.24 -7.46 13.28
CA ASN A 98 7.84 -7.18 13.49
C ASN A 98 7.11 -6.95 12.16
N LEU A 99 7.70 -6.18 11.24
CA LEU A 99 7.13 -5.96 9.90
C LEU A 99 6.97 -7.28 9.14
N ILE A 100 8.02 -8.11 9.08
CA ILE A 100 7.99 -9.41 8.39
C ILE A 100 6.93 -10.32 9.03
N LYS A 101 6.86 -10.36 10.36
CA LYS A 101 5.86 -11.14 11.08
C LYS A 101 4.44 -10.71 10.71
N GLN A 102 4.19 -9.40 10.60
CA GLN A 102 2.87 -8.87 10.21
C GLN A 102 2.52 -9.14 8.75
N ILE A 103 3.48 -9.03 7.84
CA ILE A 103 3.25 -9.39 6.42
C ILE A 103 2.92 -10.89 6.32
N LYS A 104 3.66 -11.74 7.03
CA LYS A 104 3.40 -13.19 7.05
C LYS A 104 2.03 -13.53 7.64
N SER A 105 1.62 -12.87 8.72
CA SER A 105 0.30 -13.11 9.33
C SER A 105 -0.86 -12.64 8.45
N THR A 106 -0.62 -11.69 7.55
CA THR A 106 -1.64 -11.11 6.65
C THR A 106 -1.61 -11.72 5.25
N ILE A 107 -0.76 -12.69 4.96
CA ILE A 107 -0.58 -13.25 3.60
C ILE A 107 -1.88 -13.81 3.00
N PHE A 108 -2.73 -14.45 3.82
CA PHE A 108 -4.03 -14.95 3.37
C PHE A 108 -4.98 -13.80 3.02
N THR A 109 -4.97 -12.72 3.79
CA THR A 109 -5.73 -11.49 3.50
C THR A 109 -5.27 -10.89 2.18
N ILE A 110 -3.95 -10.77 1.98
CA ILE A 110 -3.34 -10.25 0.75
C ILE A 110 -3.77 -11.11 -0.45
N ALA A 111 -3.61 -12.44 -0.38
CA ALA A 111 -3.99 -13.35 -1.45
C ALA A 111 -5.48 -13.24 -1.79
N ARG A 112 -6.33 -13.17 -0.76
CA ARG A 112 -7.78 -12.99 -0.91
C ARG A 112 -8.10 -11.66 -1.60
N ASP A 113 -7.47 -10.56 -1.19
CA ASP A 113 -7.71 -9.23 -1.77
C ASP A 113 -7.28 -9.18 -3.25
N ILE A 114 -6.15 -9.82 -3.61
CA ILE A 114 -5.72 -10.00 -5.01
C ILE A 114 -6.76 -10.78 -5.81
N THR A 115 -7.19 -11.94 -5.29
CA THR A 115 -8.17 -12.79 -5.97
C THR A 115 -9.49 -12.07 -6.18
N PHE A 116 -9.99 -11.36 -5.16
CA PHE A 116 -11.23 -10.60 -5.31
C PHE A 116 -11.08 -9.49 -6.34
N ASN A 117 -9.99 -8.72 -6.32
CA ASN A 117 -9.78 -7.68 -7.32
C ASN A 117 -9.79 -8.25 -8.74
N LYS A 118 -9.13 -9.40 -8.97
CA LYS A 118 -9.13 -10.09 -10.28
C LYS A 118 -10.51 -10.61 -10.69
N ILE A 119 -11.37 -10.98 -9.74
CA ILE A 119 -12.74 -11.45 -10.02
C ILE A 119 -13.70 -10.27 -10.24
N ASP A 120 -13.59 -9.21 -9.43
CA ASP A 120 -14.39 -7.99 -9.48
C ASP A 120 -14.19 -7.26 -10.82
N ILE A 121 -12.93 -7.14 -11.27
CA ILE A 121 -12.58 -6.65 -12.62
C ILE A 121 -13.23 -7.49 -13.73
N LYS A 122 -13.45 -8.78 -13.50
CA LYS A 122 -13.78 -9.73 -14.56
C LYS A 122 -15.26 -10.11 -14.66
N TYR A 123 -16.03 -10.11 -13.56
CA TYR A 123 -17.33 -10.78 -13.55
C TYR A 123 -18.46 -10.22 -12.66
N ILE A 124 -18.21 -9.36 -11.67
CA ILE A 124 -19.26 -9.00 -10.69
C ILE A 124 -19.20 -7.49 -10.37
N PRO A 125 -20.30 -6.73 -10.48
CA PRO A 125 -20.33 -5.34 -10.03
C PRO A 125 -20.12 -5.23 -8.51
N LYS A 126 -19.22 -4.33 -8.07
CA LYS A 126 -18.85 -4.05 -6.66
C LYS A 126 -20.04 -4.06 -5.68
N GLU A 127 -21.17 -3.54 -6.11
CA GLU A 127 -22.42 -3.41 -5.35
C GLU A 127 -22.95 -4.76 -4.82
N LYS A 128 -22.72 -5.87 -5.53
CA LYS A 128 -23.27 -7.19 -5.16
C LYS A 128 -22.39 -7.98 -4.18
N ILE A 129 -21.09 -7.65 -4.08
CA ILE A 129 -20.15 -8.36 -3.21
C ILE A 129 -20.36 -7.97 -1.74
N PHE A 130 -20.59 -6.68 -1.46
CA PHE A 130 -20.85 -6.20 -0.08
C PHE A 130 -22.15 -6.76 0.52
N THR A 131 -23.18 -7.01 -0.29
CA THR A 131 -24.44 -7.63 0.16
C THR A 131 -24.29 -9.11 0.55
N ALA A 132 -23.34 -9.85 -0.03
CA ALA A 132 -23.17 -11.27 0.25
C ALA A 132 -22.53 -11.54 1.63
N PHE A 133 -21.79 -10.58 2.18
CA PHE A 133 -21.05 -10.74 3.44
C PHE A 133 -21.67 -10.03 4.65
N ASN A 134 -22.70 -9.19 4.45
CA ASN A 134 -23.53 -8.67 5.55
C ASN A 134 -24.58 -9.67 6.06
N PHE A 135 -24.63 -10.88 5.51
CA PHE A 135 -25.37 -12.01 6.10
C PHE A 135 -24.53 -12.74 7.16
N LYS A 136 -24.35 -12.09 8.31
CA LYS A 136 -24.26 -12.79 9.60
C LYS A 136 -25.03 -12.00 10.65
N GLY A 137 -26.31 -12.34 10.76
CA GLY A 137 -26.97 -12.29 12.05
C GLY A 137 -26.31 -13.30 12.99
N PHE A 138 -25.91 -12.82 14.15
CA PHE A 138 -26.30 -13.28 15.49
C PHE A 138 -25.92 -12.19 16.49
#